data_AF-A0A535GPI9-F1
#
_entry.id   AF-A0A535GPI9-F1
#
_cell.length_a   1.000
_cell.length_b   1.000
_cell.length_c   1.000
_cell.angle_alpha   90.00
_cell.angle_beta   90.00
_cell.angle_gamma   90.00
#
_symmetry.space_group_name_H-M   'P 1'
#
loop_
_entity.id
_entity.type
_entity.pdbx_description
1 polymer ?
#
loop_
_entity_poly.entity_id
_entity_poly.type
_entity_poly.pdbx_seq_one_letter_code
_entity_poly.pdbx_strand_id
1 'polypeptide(L)' 'MTTRWADVRACLERWTAEDLEVKFQRPRPNAAGERPWRDRRYITWHVAEHDVHHGGEISLTLGMHGRPGLDM' A
#
# COMPACT_ATOMS: atom_id res chain seq x y z
N MET A 1 -17.39 0.11 3.37
CA MET A 1 -16.78 1.01 4.38
C MET A 1 -15.94 2.01 3.62
N THR A 2 -16.22 3.31 3.75
CA THR A 2 -15.41 4.34 3.10
C THR A 2 -14.24 4.66 4.02
N THR A 3 -13.06 4.12 3.74
CA THR A 3 -11.84 4.50 4.44
C THR A 3 -11.53 5.95 4.07
N ARG A 4 -11.41 6.83 5.07
CA ARG A 4 -11.00 8.23 4.83
C ARG A 4 -9.51 8.36 5.10
N TRP A 5 -8.85 9.29 4.41
CA TRP A 5 -7.45 9.63 4.69
C TRP A 5 -7.20 10.01 6.16
N ALA A 6 -8.20 10.62 6.81
CA ALA A 6 -8.13 10.94 8.23
C ALA A 6 -7.93 9.69 9.12
N ASP A 7 -8.54 8.56 8.75
CA ASP A 7 -8.44 7.31 9.52
C ASP A 7 -7.05 6.69 9.38
N VAL A 8 -6.48 6.74 8.17
CA VAL A 8 -5.11 6.26 7.89
C VAL A 8 -4.10 7.12 8.64
N ARG A 9 -4.22 8.44 8.57
CA ARG A 9 -3.36 9.39 9.30
C ARG A 9 -3.40 9.14 10.81
N ALA A 10 -4.60 9.02 11.39
CA ALA A 10 -4.74 8.77 12.82
C ALA A 10 -4.11 7.43 13.27
N CYS A 11 -4.02 6.44 12.39
CA CYS A 11 -3.29 5.20 12.67
C CYS A 11 -1.77 5.42 12.64
N LEU A 12 -1.26 6.08 11.60
CA LEU A 12 0.17 6.35 11.44
C LEU A 12 0.72 7.23 12.57
N GLU A 13 -0.04 8.21 13.04
CA GLU A 13 0.33 9.07 14.17
C GLU A 13 0.37 8.33 15.52
N ARG A 14 -0.37 7.23 15.65
CA ARG A 14 -0.52 6.47 16.90
C ARG A 14 0.47 5.32 17.02
N TRP A 15 0.83 4.66 15.92
CA TRP A 15 1.62 3.42 15.98
C TRP A 15 3.04 3.63 16.49
N THR A 16 3.44 2.79 17.45
CA THR A 16 4.82 2.73 17.96
C THR A 16 5.71 1.79 17.14
N ALA A 17 6.99 1.69 17.50
CA ALA A 17 7.88 0.71 16.91
C ALA A 17 7.42 -0.75 17.17
N GLU A 18 6.90 -1.06 18.35
CA GLU A 18 6.37 -2.41 18.64
C GLU A 18 5.12 -2.72 17.81
N ASP A 19 4.26 -1.71 17.62
CA ASP A 19 3.10 -1.83 16.75
C ASP A 19 3.50 -2.23 15.32
N LEU A 20 4.64 -1.74 14.83
CA LEU A 20 5.12 -2.07 13.49
C LEU A 20 5.52 -3.54 13.33
N GLU A 21 5.79 -4.26 14.43
CA GLU A 21 6.18 -5.67 14.43
C GLU A 21 5.00 -6.65 14.51
N VAL A 22 3.78 -6.14 14.73
CA VAL A 22 2.56 -6.98 14.78
C VAL A 22 2.39 -7.71 13.46
N LYS A 23 2.29 -9.05 13.52
CA LYS A 23 2.23 -9.92 12.35
C LYS A 23 0.79 -10.29 11.99
N PHE A 24 0.52 -10.25 10.69
CA PHE A 24 -0.75 -10.65 10.09
C PHE A 24 -0.50 -11.76 9.08
N GLN A 25 -1.36 -12.77 9.10
CA GLN A 25 -1.37 -13.78 8.06
C GLN A 25 -2.29 -13.36 6.93
N ARG A 26 -1.86 -13.59 5.69
CA ARG A 26 -2.74 -13.36 4.53
C ARG A 26 -4.06 -14.12 4.72
N PRO A 27 -5.23 -13.47 4.54
CA PRO A 27 -6.52 -14.11 4.78
C PRO A 27 -6.84 -15.19 3.74
N ARG A 28 -6.25 -15.07 2.54
CA ARG A 28 -6.39 -16.05 1.45
C ARG A 28 -5.01 -16.45 0.90
N PRO A 29 -4.86 -17.68 0.37
CA PRO A 29 -3.64 -18.11 -0.30
C PRO A 29 -3.23 -17.18 -1.47
N ASN A 30 -1.93 -16.99 -1.68
CA ASN A 30 -1.39 -16.36 -2.89
C ASN A 30 -1.49 -17.32 -4.09
N ALA A 31 -1.00 -16.92 -5.26
CA ALA A 31 -1.02 -17.76 -6.47
C ALA A 31 -0.25 -19.09 -6.31
N ALA A 32 0.72 -19.14 -5.40
CA ALA A 32 1.47 -20.35 -5.07
C ALA A 32 0.80 -21.20 -3.96
N GLY A 33 -0.39 -20.83 -3.49
CA GLY A 33 -1.09 -21.54 -2.41
C GLY A 33 -0.61 -21.19 -0.99
N GLU A 34 0.28 -20.21 -0.84
CA GLU A 34 0.88 -19.85 0.45
C GLU A 34 0.10 -18.75 1.17
N ARG A 35 0.17 -18.76 2.50
CA ARG A 35 -0.37 -17.71 3.38
C ARG A 35 0.74 -17.10 4.23
N PRO A 36 1.63 -16.29 3.63
CA PRO A 36 2.78 -15.73 4.34
C PRO A 36 2.33 -14.81 5.48
N TRP A 37 3.13 -14.79 6.54
CA TRP A 37 3.03 -13.80 7.60
C TRP A 37 3.83 -12.55 7.21
N ARG A 38 3.25 -11.37 7.47
CA ARG A 38 3.88 -10.07 7.26
C ARG A 38 3.62 -9.19 8.47
N ASP A 39 4.62 -8.45 8.90
CA ASP A 39 4.43 -7.44 9.92
C ASP A 39 3.74 -6.20 9.36
N ARG A 40 3.22 -5.36 10.25
CA ARG A 40 2.56 -4.11 9.89
C ARG A 40 3.49 -3.21 9.09
N ARG A 41 4.77 -3.14 9.45
CA ARG A 41 5.79 -2.35 8.73
C ARG A 41 5.84 -2.71 7.25
N TYR A 42 5.98 -3.99 6.94
CA TYR A 42 5.99 -4.50 5.58
C TYR A 42 4.70 -4.12 4.85
N ILE A 43 3.54 -4.30 5.49
CA ILE A 43 2.25 -4.03 4.85
C ILE A 43 2.12 -2.54 4.53
N THR A 44 2.45 -1.65 5.47
CA THR A 44 2.42 -0.20 5.27
C THR A 44 3.35 0.22 4.14
N TRP A 45 4.59 -0.27 4.13
CA TRP A 45 5.54 0.06 3.07
C TRP A 45 5.11 -0.48 1.72
N HIS A 46 4.62 -1.72 1.68
CA HIS A 46 4.16 -2.35 0.44
C HIS A 46 2.97 -1.61 -0.19
N VAL A 47 2.05 -1.07 0.62
CA VAL A 47 0.95 -0.23 0.09
C VAL A 47 1.47 1.08 -0.49
N ALA A 48 2.45 1.73 0.15
CA ALA A 48 3.07 2.94 -0.37
C ALA A 48 3.84 2.69 -1.68
N GLU A 49 4.61 1.60 -1.74
CA GLU A 49 5.30 1.15 -2.96
C GLU A 49 4.30 0.89 -4.10
N HIS A 50 3.20 0.20 -3.81
CA HIS A 50 2.16 -0.14 -4.78
C HIS A 50 1.45 1.10 -5.34
N ASP A 51 1.21 2.12 -4.52
CA ASP A 51 0.63 3.39 -4.95
C ASP A 51 1.56 4.15 -5.92
N VAL A 52 2.86 4.24 -5.59
CA VAL A 52 3.88 4.83 -6.46
C VAL A 52 3.99 4.06 -7.78
N HIS A 53 4.02 2.72 -7.72
CA HIS A 53 4.10 1.86 -8.90
C HIS A 53 2.95 2.11 -9.87
N HIS A 54 1.70 2.04 -9.38
CA HIS A 54 0.53 2.27 -10.24
C HIS A 54 0.41 3.71 -10.70
N GLY A 55 0.79 4.70 -9.88
CA GLY A 55 0.85 6.08 -10.35
C GLY A 55 1.85 6.27 -11.51
N GLY A 56 2.94 5.49 -11.52
CA GLY A 56 3.86 5.38 -12.65
C GLY A 56 3.21 4.78 -13.90
N GLU A 57 2.49 3.67 -13.77
CA GLU A 57 1.76 3.03 -14.89
C GLU A 57 0.69 3.95 -15.49
N ILE A 58 -0.04 4.68 -14.63
CA ILE A 58 -1.03 5.67 -15.05
C ILE A 58 -0.35 6.82 -15.79
N SER A 59 0.74 7.36 -15.24
CA SER A 59 1.50 8.44 -15.86
C SER A 59 2.07 8.04 -17.23
N LEU A 60 2.55 6.80 -17.36
CA LEU A 60 2.99 6.24 -18.64
C LEU A 60 1.84 6.19 -19.65
N THR A 61 0.68 5.70 -19.23
CA THR A 61 -0.52 5.63 -20.08
C THR A 61 -0.96 7.03 -20.52
N LEU A 62 -0.96 8.01 -19.62
CA LEU A 62 -1.25 9.41 -19.94
C LEU A 62 -0.27 9.97 -20.99
N GLY A 63 1.03 9.69 -20.83
CA GLY A 63 2.07 10.07 -21.78
C GLY A 63 1.84 9.49 -23.17
N MET A 64 1.41 8.23 -23.28
CA MET A 64 1.05 7.60 -24.56
C MET A 64 -0.11 8.32 -25.28
N HIS A 65 -0.93 9.07 -24.56
CA HIS A 65 -2.02 9.89 -25.10
C HIS A 65 -1.69 11.39 -25.18
N GLY A 66 -0.41 11.77 -25.06
CA GLY A 66 0.03 13.17 -25.13
C GLY A 66 -0.45 14.03 -23.96
N ARG A 67 -0.79 13.41 -22.82
CA ARG A 67 -1.20 14.10 -21.58
C ARG A 67 -0.03 14.12 -20.59
N PRO A 68 0.07 15.14 -19.72
CA PRO A 68 1.03 15.12 -18.63
C PRO A 68 0.74 13.95 -17.66
N GLY A 69 1.78 13.44 -17.01
CA GLY A 69 1.66 12.45 -15.95
C GLY A 69 0.98 13.00 -14.69
N LEU A 70 0.76 12.12 -13.71
CA LEU A 70 0.24 12.53 -12.41
C LEU A 70 1.27 13.38 -11.67
N ASP A 71 0.79 14.38 -10.93
CA ASP A 71 1.59 15.12 -9.95
C ASP A 71 1.47 14.36 -8.62
N MET A 72 2.54 13.67 -8.23
CA MET A 72 2.57 12.73 -7.11
C MET A 72 3.57 13.15 -6.04
#